data_AF-A0A433B1Z9-F1
#
_entry.id   AF-A0A433B1Z9-F1
#
_cell.length_a   1.000
_cell.length_b   1.000
_cell.length_c   1.000
_cell.angle_alpha   90.00
_cell.angle_beta   90.00
_cell.angle_gamma   90.00
#
_symmetry.space_group_name_H-M   'P 1'
#
loop_
_entity.id
_entity.type
_entity.pdbx_description
1 polymer ?
#
loop_
_entity_poly.entity_id
_entity_poly.type
_entity_poly.pdbx_seq_one_letter_code
_entity_poly.pdbx_strand_id
1 'polypeptide(L)' 'MLHSMARWALILGIVGFLGGFLGPMILTPEANQGPMLGIFITSPLGVVAGAIAGLVIALWNGL' A
#
# COMPACT_ATOMS: atom_id res chain seq x y z
N MET A 1 14.40 0.31 13.63
CA MET A 1 13.79 -0.66 12.69
C MET A 1 12.25 -0.64 12.64
N LEU A 2 11.54 -1.11 13.68
CA LEU A 2 10.06 -1.26 13.65
C LEU A 2 9.28 0.02 13.27
N HIS A 3 9.69 1.17 13.80
CA HIS A 3 9.04 2.45 13.48
C HIS A 3 9.14 2.79 11.97
N SER A 4 10.28 2.49 11.33
CA SER A 4 10.48 2.68 9.89
C SER A 4 9.56 1.75 9.09
N MET A 5 9.55 0.46 9.45
CA MET A 5 8.69 -0.54 8.80
C MET A 5 7.21 -0.16 8.89
N ALA A 6 6.73 0.21 10.09
CA ALA A 6 5.33 0.60 10.31
C ALA A 6 4.96 1.86 9.52
N ARG A 7 5.83 2.89 9.54
CA ARG A 7 5.61 4.12 8.78
C ARG A 7 5.45 3.85 7.29
N TRP A 8 6.37 3.10 6.70
CA TRP A 8 6.34 2.83 5.27
C TRP A 8 5.22 1.85 4.88
N ALA A 9 4.91 0.85 5.71
CA ALA A 9 3.75 -0.02 5.54
C ALA A 9 2.44 0.77 5.49
N LEU A 10 2.25 1.73 6.40
CA LEU A 10 1.06 2.60 6.40
C LEU A 10 1.01 3.51 5.18
N ILE A 11 2.11 4.18 4.83
CA ILE A 11 2.15 5.09 3.69
C ILE A 11 1.82 4.34 2.39
N LEU A 12 2.54 3.25 2.11
CA LEU A 12 2.31 2.50 0.86
C LEU A 12 0.98 1.74 0.88
N GLY A 13 0.53 1.25 2.03
CA GLY A 13 -0.81 0.67 2.18
C GLY A 13 -1.92 1.68 1.85
N ILE A 14 -1.83 2.91 2.35
CA ILE A 14 -2.79 3.98 2.05
C ILE A 14 -2.73 4.38 0.58
N VAL A 15 -1.53 4.54 0.01
CA VAL A 15 -1.38 4.86 -1.43
C VAL A 15 -1.97 3.75 -2.30
N GLY A 16 -1.66 2.49 -1.98
CA GLY A 16 -2.23 1.32 -2.66
C GLY A 16 -3.75 1.24 -2.51
N PHE A 17 -4.27 1.50 -1.31
CA PHE A 17 -5.71 1.59 -1.06
C PHE A 17 -6.36 2.64 -1.93
N LEU A 18 -5.89 3.89 -1.88
CA LEU A 18 -6.49 5.00 -2.64
C LEU A 18 -6.43 4.73 -4.15
N GLY A 19 -5.30 4.25 -4.66
CA GLY A 19 -5.15 3.92 -6.08
C GLY A 19 -6.08 2.78 -6.52
N GLY A 20 -6.13 1.68 -5.78
CA GLY A 20 -6.97 0.53 -6.13
C GLY A 20 -8.44 0.67 -5.76
N PHE A 21 -8.79 1.59 -4.85
CA PHE A 21 -10.17 1.87 -4.46
C PHE A 21 -10.78 2.91 -5.40
N LEU A 22 -10.12 4.07 -5.54
CA LEU A 22 -10.63 5.18 -6.37
C LEU A 22 -10.36 4.96 -7.86
N GLY A 23 -9.25 4.32 -8.22
CA GLY A 23 -8.88 4.09 -9.62
C GLY A 23 -9.98 3.41 -10.41
N PRO A 24 -10.48 2.22 -9.99
CA PRO A 24 -11.58 1.55 -10.68
C PRO A 24 -12.89 2.34 -10.65
N MET A 25 -13.17 3.07 -9.57
CA MET A 25 -14.38 3.91 -9.49
C MET A 25 -14.38 5.07 -10.50
N ILE A 26 -13.21 5.57 -10.88
CA ILE A 26 -13.07 6.70 -11.80
C ILE A 26 -12.84 6.22 -13.24
N LEU A 27 -11.96 5.23 -13.42
CA LEU A 27 -11.48 4.79 -14.74
C LEU A 27 -12.34 3.68 -15.34
N THR A 28 -12.98 2.87 -14.52
CA THR A 28 -13.81 1.73 -14.94
C THR A 28 -15.06 1.59 -14.06
N PRO A 29 -15.92 2.62 -13.98
CA PRO A 29 -17.06 2.65 -13.05
C PRO A 29 -18.07 1.51 -13.28
N GLU A 30 -18.09 0.94 -14.49
CA GLU A 30 -18.96 -0.18 -14.87
C GLU A 30 -18.52 -1.52 -14.23
N ALA A 31 -17.32 -1.58 -13.64
CA ALA A 31 -16.82 -2.77 -12.99
C ALA A 31 -17.61 -3.08 -11.71
N ASN A 32 -18.26 -4.24 -11.67
CA ASN A 32 -19.15 -4.67 -10.59
C ASN A 32 -18.51 -4.69 -9.18
N GLN A 33 -17.17 -4.65 -9.11
CA GLN A 33 -16.40 -4.75 -7.87
C GLN A 33 -15.24 -3.75 -7.82
N GLY A 34 -15.42 -2.55 -8.37
CA GLY A 34 -14.37 -1.53 -8.47
C GLY A 34 -13.52 -1.37 -7.18
N PRO A 35 -14.12 -1.12 -6.01
CA PRO A 35 -13.37 -0.91 -4.77
C PRO A 35 -12.58 -2.11 -4.24
N MET A 36 -12.87 -3.33 -4.69
CA MET A 36 -12.30 -4.56 -4.12
C MET A 36 -10.81 -4.72 -4.43
N LEU A 37 -10.34 -4.17 -5.56
CA LEU A 37 -8.92 -4.11 -5.88
C LEU A 37 -8.14 -3.37 -4.78
N GLY A 38 -8.67 -2.22 -4.35
CA GLY A 38 -8.15 -1.41 -3.25
C GLY A 38 -8.05 -2.16 -1.93
N ILE A 39 -9.13 -2.87 -1.58
CA ILE A 39 -9.27 -3.53 -0.27
C ILE A 39 -8.43 -4.79 -0.17
N PHE A 40 -8.49 -5.66 -1.19
CA PHE A 40 -7.93 -7.02 -1.08
C PHE A 40 -6.58 -7.20 -1.77
N ILE A 41 -6.18 -6.30 -2.65
CA ILE A 41 -4.95 -6.47 -3.44
C ILE A 41 -3.98 -5.32 -3.19
N THR A 42 -4.29 -4.12 -3.67
CA THR A 42 -3.29 -3.04 -3.71
C THR A 42 -2.95 -2.49 -2.32
N SER A 43 -3.89 -2.45 -1.37
CA SER A 43 -3.60 -2.07 0.02
C SER A 43 -2.74 -3.12 0.75
N PRO A 44 -3.11 -4.42 0.80
CA PRO A 44 -2.24 -5.45 1.40
C PRO A 44 -0.85 -5.51 0.76
N LEU A 45 -0.75 -5.44 -0.57
CA LEU A 45 0.54 -5.39 -1.26
C LEU A 45 1.34 -4.13 -0.90
N GLY A 46 0.68 -2.97 -0.80
CA GLY A 46 1.28 -1.73 -0.33
C GLY A 46 1.84 -1.84 1.09
N VAL A 47 1.09 -2.47 2.01
CA VAL A 47 1.55 -2.73 3.39
C VAL A 47 2.80 -3.59 3.40
N VAL A 48 2.81 -4.70 2.65
CA VAL A 48 3.96 -5.62 2.58
C VAL A 48 5.16 -4.94 1.95
N ALA A 49 4.99 -4.30 0.79
CA ALA A 49 6.05 -3.56 0.11
C ALA A 49 6.60 -2.42 0.98
N GLY A 50 5.73 -1.74 1.71
CA GLY A 50 6.12 -0.67 2.64
C GLY A 50 6.90 -1.19 3.84
N ALA A 51 6.50 -2.31 4.44
CA ALA A 51 7.27 -2.94 5.51
C ALA A 51 8.67 -3.34 5.03
N ILE A 52 8.79 -3.92 3.83
CA ILE A 52 10.07 -4.29 3.21
C ILE A 52 10.92 -3.03 2.95
N ALA A 53 10.35 -1.98 2.35
CA ALA A 53 11.05 -0.72 2.11
C ALA A 53 11.55 -0.09 3.43
N GLY A 54 10.71 -0.08 4.46
CA GLY A 54 11.07 0.45 5.77
C GLY A 54 12.15 -0.37 6.47
N LEU A 55 12.21 -1.69 6.24
CA LEU A 55 13.32 -2.54 6.69
C LEU A 55 14.61 -2.19 5.96
N VAL A 56 14.60 -2.12 4.63
CA VAL A 56 15.77 -1.75 3.82
C VAL A 56 16.32 -0.39 4.23
N ILE A 57 15.44 0.60 4.43
CA ILE A 57 15.82 1.95 4.87
C ILE A 57 16.40 1.94 6.29
N ALA A 58 15.87 1.12 7.19
CA ALA A 58 16.44 0.99 8.53
C ALA A 58 17.87 0.43 8.46
N LEU A 59 18.06 -0.69 7.76
CA LEU A 59 19.36 -1.33 7.57
C LEU A 59 20.38 -0.39 6.91
N TRP A 60 19.95 0.40 5.92
CA TRP A 60 20.79 1.39 5.26
C TRP A 60 21.25 2.51 6.21
N ASN A 61 20.42 2.89 7.18
CA ASN A 61 20.70 3.96 8.14
C ASN A 61 21.49 3.49 9.37
N GLY A 62 22.06 2.27 9.34
CA GLY A 62 22.84 1.72 10.46
C GLY A 62 21.98 1.30 11.66
N LEU A 63 20.67 1.10 11.44
CA LEU A 63 19.71 0.57 12.40
C LEU A 63 19.42 -0.91 12.17
#